data_AF-E3JVB7-F1
#
_entry.id   AF-E3JVB7-F1
#
_cell.length_a   1.000
_cell.length_b   1.000
_cell.length_c   1.000
_cell.angle_alpha   90.00
_cell.angle_beta   90.00
_cell.angle_gamma   90.00
#
_symmetry.space_group_name_H-M   'P 1'
#
loop_
_entity.id
_entity.type
_entity.pdbx_description
1 polymer ?
#
loop_
_entity_poly.entity_id
_entity_poly.type
_entity_poly.pdbx_seq_one_letter_code
_entity_poly.pdbx_strand_id
1 'polypeptide(L)'
;MLARAFLSSVSCLLLLGGLAAYQPAPPNARYICNGSKTVVAVVNPDTQHVSRVDDQGNMKDTPSGFCKCTGTSFSCDAPPDFYIPDGPHLTCTQEGSKTCY
;
A
#
# COMPACT_ATOMS: atom_id res chain seq x y z
N MET A 1 -10.65 -55.49 5.60
CA MET A 1 -10.11 -54.34 6.35
C MET A 1 -9.57 -53.34 5.35
N LEU A 2 -9.75 -52.03 5.62
CA LEU A 2 -9.34 -50.86 4.82
C LEU A 2 -10.18 -50.66 3.53
N ALA A 3 -10.72 -49.48 3.20
CA ALA A 3 -10.30 -48.13 3.54
C ALA A 3 -11.51 -47.22 3.84
N ARG A 4 -11.38 -46.51 4.96
CA ARG A 4 -12.21 -45.36 5.35
C ARG A 4 -11.77 -44.14 4.55
N ALA A 5 -12.70 -43.17 4.49
CA ALA A 5 -12.46 -41.73 4.35
C ALA A 5 -12.22 -41.16 2.93
N PHE A 6 -13.32 -40.93 2.22
CA PHE A 6 -13.41 -39.88 1.18
C PHE A 6 -14.44 -38.80 1.56
N LEU A 7 -14.36 -38.32 2.80
CA LEU A 7 -15.17 -37.21 3.31
C LEU A 7 -14.24 -36.16 3.91
N SER A 8 -13.46 -35.46 3.08
CA SER A 8 -12.63 -34.33 3.57
C SER A 8 -12.11 -33.42 2.46
N SER A 9 -12.95 -32.98 1.52
CA SER A 9 -12.51 -32.03 0.47
C SER A 9 -13.46 -30.86 0.21
N VAL A 10 -14.44 -30.62 1.07
CA VAL A 10 -15.37 -29.48 0.91
C VAL A 10 -15.44 -28.65 2.20
N SER A 11 -14.29 -28.13 2.66
CA SER A 11 -14.26 -27.17 3.78
C SER A 11 -13.39 -25.93 3.54
N CYS A 12 -12.85 -25.71 2.32
CA CYS A 12 -12.02 -24.54 2.01
C CYS A 12 -12.79 -23.40 1.30
N LEU A 13 -14.04 -23.12 1.69
CA LEU A 13 -14.78 -21.96 1.14
C LEU A 13 -15.40 -21.04 2.19
N LEU A 14 -15.05 -21.22 3.47
CA LEU A 14 -15.39 -20.26 4.51
C LEU A 14 -14.15 -19.45 4.84
N LEU A 15 -14.06 -18.22 4.29
CA LEU A 15 -13.44 -17.01 4.85
C LEU A 15 -13.29 -15.91 3.78
N LEU A 16 -14.33 -15.66 2.98
CA LEU A 16 -14.46 -14.41 2.21
C LEU A 16 -15.27 -13.42 3.05
N GLY A 17 -14.66 -12.95 4.14
CA GLY A 17 -15.28 -12.02 5.08
C GLY A 17 -14.29 -10.92 5.44
N GLY A 18 -14.29 -9.85 4.65
CA GLY A 18 -13.91 -8.49 5.09
C GLY A 18 -12.58 -8.35 5.81
N LEU A 19 -11.48 -8.87 5.24
CA LEU A 19 -10.18 -8.27 5.54
C LEU A 19 -10.09 -7.04 4.65
N ALA A 20 -10.00 -5.84 5.24
CA ALA A 20 -9.24 -4.77 4.60
C ALA A 20 -7.85 -5.37 4.40
N ALA A 21 -7.65 -5.98 3.24
CA ALA A 21 -6.56 -6.90 3.03
C ALA A 21 -5.31 -6.05 3.14
N TYR A 22 -4.54 -6.28 4.20
CA TYR A 22 -3.18 -5.79 4.33
C TYR A 22 -2.42 -6.38 3.13
N GLN A 23 -2.43 -5.64 2.04
CA GLN A 23 -1.83 -6.03 0.80
C GLN A 23 -0.45 -5.38 0.76
N PRO A 24 0.60 -6.12 0.40
CA PRO A 24 1.88 -5.50 0.12
C PRO A 24 1.69 -4.44 -0.96
N ALA A 25 2.39 -3.31 -0.84
CA ALA A 25 2.38 -2.29 -1.88
C ALA A 25 2.81 -2.88 -3.24
N PRO A 26 2.32 -2.32 -4.37
CA PRO A 26 2.73 -2.76 -5.70
C PRO A 26 4.26 -2.76 -5.84
N PRO A 27 4.85 -3.69 -6.60
CA PRO A 27 6.30 -3.77 -6.76
C PRO A 27 6.92 -2.51 -7.41
N ASN A 28 6.14 -1.79 -8.21
CA ASN A 28 6.50 -0.52 -8.84
C ASN A 28 6.02 0.70 -8.04
N ALA A 29 5.53 0.53 -6.82
CA ALA A 29 5.01 1.67 -6.07
C ALA A 29 6.13 2.64 -5.67
N ARG A 30 5.82 3.94 -5.59
CA ARG A 30 6.73 4.98 -5.11
C ARG A 30 6.36 5.37 -3.70
N TYR A 31 7.32 5.35 -2.79
CA TYR A 31 7.08 5.66 -1.39
C TYR A 31 7.22 7.15 -1.13
N ILE A 32 6.33 7.68 -0.29
CA ILE A 32 6.34 9.07 0.14
C ILE A 32 7.09 9.13 1.47
N CYS A 33 8.16 9.90 1.49
CA CYS A 33 9.04 10.14 2.61
C CYS A 33 8.77 11.51 3.21
N ASN A 34 8.71 11.59 4.53
CA ASN A 34 8.71 12.88 5.22
C ASN A 34 10.15 13.40 5.43
N GLY A 35 10.28 14.62 5.94
CA GLY A 35 11.58 15.23 6.26
C GLY A 35 12.42 14.45 7.30
N SER A 36 11.81 13.52 8.06
CA SER A 36 12.49 12.60 8.96
C SER A 36 12.87 11.26 8.31
N LYS A 37 12.83 11.18 6.98
CA LYS A 37 13.13 9.97 6.18
C LYS A 37 12.27 8.76 6.55
N THR A 38 11.04 9.01 7.00
CA THR A 38 10.08 7.96 7.31
C THR A 38 9.08 7.84 6.17
N VAL A 39 8.79 6.61 5.78
CA VAL A 39 7.73 6.30 4.82
C VAL A 39 6.37 6.57 5.48
N VAL A 40 5.57 7.43 4.86
CA VAL A 40 4.24 7.80 5.40
C VAL A 40 3.09 7.29 4.52
N ALA A 41 3.35 7.06 3.24
CA ALA A 41 2.37 6.58 2.28
C ALA A 41 3.09 6.04 1.03
N VAL A 42 2.33 5.48 0.10
CA VAL A 42 2.83 4.95 -1.17
C VAL A 42 1.90 5.36 -2.30
N VAL A 43 2.45 5.71 -3.46
CA VAL A 43 1.73 6.02 -4.69
C VAL A 43 1.91 4.89 -5.68
N ASN A 44 0.81 4.38 -6.23
CA ASN A 44 0.86 3.49 -7.39
C ASN A 44 1.13 4.36 -8.64
N PRO A 45 2.24 4.17 -9.39
CA PRO A 45 2.55 5.00 -10.54
C PRO A 45 1.57 4.80 -11.71
N ASP A 46 0.94 3.64 -11.82
CA ASP A 46 0.04 3.29 -12.92
C ASP A 46 -1.34 3.95 -12.73
N THR A 47 -1.85 3.91 -11.50
CA THR A 47 -3.19 4.42 -11.18
C THR A 47 -3.18 5.80 -10.52
N GLN A 48 -2.01 6.24 -10.05
CA GLN A 48 -1.82 7.49 -9.30
C GLN A 48 -2.60 7.55 -7.99
N HIS A 49 -3.13 6.41 -7.52
CA HIS A 49 -3.74 6.33 -6.20
C HIS A 49 -2.68 6.27 -5.11
N VAL A 50 -3.01 6.86 -3.96
CA VAL A 50 -2.15 6.85 -2.78
C VAL A 50 -2.77 5.99 -1.68
N SER A 51 -1.92 5.25 -0.98
CA SER A 51 -2.32 4.41 0.15
C SER A 51 -1.41 4.70 1.34
N ARG A 52 -1.97 4.71 2.54
CA ARG A 52 -1.15 4.68 3.75
C ARG A 52 -0.49 3.31 3.87
N VAL A 53 0.75 3.30 4.33
CA VAL A 53 1.47 2.06 4.60
C VAL A 53 1.87 1.95 6.07
N ASP A 54 2.10 0.74 6.53
CA ASP A 54 2.74 0.46 7.81
C ASP A 54 4.28 0.54 7.71
N ASP A 55 4.95 0.27 8.82
CA ASP A 55 6.41 0.18 8.95
C ASP A 55 7.05 -0.96 8.14
N GLN A 56 6.25 -1.92 7.69
CA GLN A 56 6.65 -3.04 6.82
C GLN A 56 6.41 -2.73 5.33
N GLY A 57 5.76 -1.61 5.02
CA GLY A 57 5.38 -1.19 3.68
C GLY A 57 4.14 -1.89 3.12
N ASN A 58 3.28 -2.46 3.98
CA ASN A 58 1.97 -2.98 3.61
C ASN A 58 0.93 -1.86 3.63
N MET A 59 0.00 -1.89 2.69
CA MET A 59 -1.10 -0.92 2.64
C MET A 59 -2.06 -1.17 3.80
N LYS A 60 -2.33 -0.12 4.59
CA LYS A 60 -3.26 -0.17 5.74
C LYS A 60 -4.70 0.13 5.33
N ASP A 61 -4.85 0.93 4.28
CA ASP A 61 -6.11 1.48 3.83
C ASP A 61 -6.33 1.17 2.34
N THR A 62 -7.58 1.24 1.89
CA THR A 62 -7.91 1.20 0.47
C THR A 62 -7.27 2.39 -0.26
N PRO A 63 -6.67 2.20 -1.45
CA PRO A 63 -6.11 3.31 -2.21
C PRO A 63 -7.18 4.39 -2.46
N SER A 64 -6.83 5.64 -2.17
CA SER A 64 -7.70 6.81 -2.36
C SER A 64 -6.88 8.00 -2.86
N GLY A 65 -7.55 9.10 -3.20
CA GLY A 65 -6.90 10.28 -3.78
C GLY A 65 -6.24 10.01 -5.13
N PHE A 66 -5.79 11.09 -5.76
CA PHE A 66 -4.99 11.03 -6.99
C PHE A 66 -3.76 11.89 -6.82
N CYS A 67 -2.64 11.24 -6.56
CA CYS A 67 -1.36 11.87 -6.29
C CYS A 67 -0.26 11.32 -7.19
N LYS A 68 0.72 12.18 -7.49
CA LYS A 68 1.81 11.88 -8.41
C LYS A 68 3.14 12.20 -7.76
N CYS A 69 4.11 11.38 -8.10
CA CYS A 69 5.51 11.61 -7.79
C CYS A 69 6.21 12.14 -9.04
N THR A 70 6.65 13.40 -9.02
CA THR A 70 7.40 14.01 -10.12
C THR A 70 8.84 14.22 -9.67
N GLY A 71 9.73 13.29 -10.05
CA GLY A 71 11.08 13.25 -9.49
C GLY A 71 11.06 13.03 -7.98
N THR A 72 11.57 13.99 -7.21
CA THR A 72 11.54 14.02 -5.75
C THR A 72 10.34 14.76 -5.17
N SER A 73 9.48 15.36 -6.00
CA SER A 73 8.29 16.09 -5.52
C SER A 73 7.04 15.21 -5.49
N PHE A 74 6.14 15.54 -4.58
CA PHE A 74 4.83 14.90 -4.40
C PHE A 74 3.73 15.95 -4.55
N SER A 75 2.67 15.65 -5.30
CA SER A 75 1.50 16.51 -5.48
C SER A 75 0.23 15.69 -5.64
N CYS A 76 -0.91 16.21 -5.17
CA CYS A 76 -2.21 15.57 -5.32
C CYS A 76 -3.16 16.45 -6.14
N ASP A 77 -3.70 15.89 -7.23
CA ASP A 77 -4.78 16.49 -8.01
C ASP A 77 -6.11 16.37 -7.25
N ALA A 78 -6.31 15.24 -6.57
CA ALA A 78 -7.42 15.02 -5.63
C ALA A 78 -6.86 14.52 -4.28
N PRO A 79 -7.23 15.15 -3.15
CA PRO A 79 -6.73 14.74 -1.85
C PRO A 79 -7.23 13.33 -1.50
N PRO A 80 -6.41 12.51 -0.81
CA PRO A 80 -6.87 11.24 -0.28
C PRO A 80 -7.81 11.41 0.91
N ASP A 81 -8.56 10.36 1.23
CA ASP A 81 -9.52 10.34 2.35
C ASP A 81 -8.82 10.22 3.73
N PHE A 82 -7.49 10.12 3.73
CA PHE A 82 -6.67 10.03 4.91
C PHE A 82 -5.65 11.16 4.96
N TYR A 83 -5.31 11.59 6.17
CA TYR A 83 -4.27 12.58 6.38
C TYR A 83 -2.89 12.04 5.98
N ILE A 84 -2.20 12.75 5.09
CA ILE A 84 -0.76 12.62 4.84
C ILE A 84 -0.10 13.79 5.58
N PRO A 85 0.83 13.53 6.51
CA PRO A 85 1.47 14.62 7.23
C PRO A 85 2.26 15.51 6.29
N ASP A 86 1.83 16.78 6.19
CA ASP A 86 2.53 17.83 5.45
C ASP A 86 3.80 18.23 6.23
N GLY A 87 4.85 17.43 6.09
CA GLY A 87 6.18 17.77 6.59
C GLY A 87 6.90 18.73 5.64
N PRO A 88 7.85 19.55 6.11
CA PRO A 88 8.75 20.26 5.22
C PRO A 88 9.49 19.22 4.36
N HIS A 89 9.19 19.22 3.07
CA HIS A 89 9.69 18.32 2.03
C HIS A 89 9.16 16.88 2.13
N LEU A 90 7.89 16.68 1.75
CA LEU A 90 7.48 15.36 1.26
C LEU A 90 8.24 15.05 -0.02
N THR A 91 8.96 13.93 -0.02
CA THR A 91 9.69 13.47 -1.20
C THR A 91 9.27 12.09 -1.63
N CYS A 92 9.38 11.82 -2.92
CA CYS A 92 9.14 10.48 -3.45
C CYS A 92 10.44 9.71 -3.62
N THR A 93 10.41 8.42 -3.29
CA THR A 93 11.50 7.49 -3.60
C THR A 93 11.51 7.12 -5.09
N GLN A 94 12.59 6.42 -5.48
CA GLN A 94 12.60 5.69 -6.75
C GLN A 94 11.55 4.57 -6.74
N GLU A 95 11.11 4.18 -7.93
CA GLU A 95 10.14 3.10 -8.13
C GLU A 95 10.58 1.81 -7.44
N GLY A 96 9.70 1.22 -6.62
CA GLY A 96 9.98 -0.01 -5.87
C GLY A 96 10.94 0.14 -4.68
N SER A 97 11.49 1.33 -4.43
CA SER A 97 12.38 1.55 -3.29
C SER A 97 11.61 1.97 -2.04
N LYS A 98 11.64 1.12 -1.02
CA LYS A 98 11.04 1.40 0.31
C LYS A 98 11.90 2.33 1.18
N THR A 99 13.07 2.73 0.70
CA THR A 99 14.07 3.45 1.50
C THR A 99 14.03 4.95 1.19
N CYS A 100 13.88 5.75 2.24
CA CYS A 100 14.05 7.20 2.19
C CYS A 100 15.52 7.57 2.36
N TYR A 101 16.07 8.39 1.47
CA TYR A 101 17.49 8.78 1.44
C TYR A 101 17.70 10.23 1.89
#